data_AF-A0A0F5VZH3-F1
#
_entry.id   AF-A0A0F5VZH3-F1
#
_cell.length_a   1.000
_cell.length_b   1.000
_cell.length_c   1.000
_cell.angle_alpha   90.00
_cell.angle_beta   90.00
_cell.angle_gamma   90.00
#
_symmetry.space_group_name_H-M   'P 1'
#
loop_
_entity.id
_entity.type
_entity.pdbx_description
1 polymer ?
#
loop_
_entity_poly.entity_id
_entity_poly.type
_entity_poly.pdbx_seq_one_letter_code
_entity_poly.pdbx_strand_id
1 'polypeptide(L)'
;MRRALLTPLLAVALTGCSLLGQDTPCTEADADSEVTAVWQPADFGEPNAATIRLCADGSCEERTSGSPDDPFAALSVRLPDDIGVSSVAVRLTVTSTKSGDTVVEDSTQARLTEQHPNGASCPPTVRTATFRAHPDKGLTSPKGMKLQG
;
A
#
# COMPACT_ATOMS: atom_id res chain seq x y z
N MET A 1 -64.10 2.18 53.11
CA MET A 1 -64.00 0.71 53.10
C MET A 1 -63.73 0.25 51.66
N ARG A 2 -62.67 -0.57 51.43
CA ARG A 2 -62.51 -1.67 50.43
C ARG A 2 -63.24 -1.53 49.07
N ARG A 3 -62.67 -1.66 47.87
CA ARG A 3 -61.63 -2.55 47.27
C ARG A 3 -61.32 -1.98 45.85
N ALA A 4 -60.07 -1.85 45.39
CA ALA A 4 -59.32 -2.81 44.56
C ALA A 4 -60.11 -3.25 43.29
N LEU A 5 -59.69 -3.02 42.03
CA LEU A 5 -58.37 -3.22 41.39
C LEU A 5 -58.24 -2.35 40.12
N LEU A 6 -57.16 -1.56 40.01
CA LEU A 6 -56.48 -1.24 38.75
C LEU A 6 -55.61 -2.49 38.42
N THR A 7 -55.49 -3.02 37.20
CA THR A 7 -54.78 -2.46 36.03
C THR A 7 -54.85 -3.56 34.94
N PRO A 8 -55.13 -3.28 33.65
CA PRO A 8 -54.88 -4.25 32.59
C PRO A 8 -53.53 -3.98 31.88
N LEU A 9 -52.82 -5.09 31.63
CA LEU A 9 -51.84 -5.33 30.57
C LEU A 9 -50.81 -4.24 30.21
N LEU A 10 -49.60 -4.37 30.76
CA LEU A 10 -48.36 -3.91 30.13
C LEU A 10 -47.81 -5.08 29.29
N ALA A 11 -48.26 -5.16 28.04
CA ALA A 11 -47.68 -6.05 27.04
C ALA A 11 -46.49 -5.35 26.37
N VAL A 12 -45.32 -5.97 26.52
CA VAL A 12 -44.16 -6.01 25.62
C VAL A 12 -44.02 -4.86 24.60
N ALA A 13 -43.02 -4.01 24.83
CA ALA A 13 -42.24 -3.39 23.77
C ALA A 13 -40.77 -3.37 24.19
N LEU A 14 -40.12 -4.53 24.14
CA LEU A 14 -38.66 -4.61 23.98
C LEU A 14 -38.35 -4.17 22.55
N THR A 15 -38.50 -2.88 22.25
CA THR A 15 -37.85 -2.27 21.10
C THR A 15 -36.38 -2.14 21.46
N GLY A 16 -35.65 -3.26 21.37
CA GLY A 16 -34.21 -3.22 21.26
C GLY A 16 -33.90 -2.39 20.01
N CYS A 17 -33.45 -1.16 20.22
CA CYS A 17 -32.99 -0.29 19.15
C CYS A 17 -31.70 -0.85 18.56
N SER A 18 -31.82 -1.84 17.67
CA SER A 18 -30.85 -2.07 16.60
C SER A 18 -31.26 -1.25 15.36
N LEU A 19 -31.78 -0.06 15.59
CA LEU A 19 -32.21 0.90 14.59
C LEU A 19 -31.06 1.91 14.45
N LEU A 20 -30.40 1.88 13.28
CA LEU A 20 -29.33 2.82 12.82
C LEU A 20 -27.88 2.38 13.10
N GLY A 21 -27.49 1.25 12.51
CA GLY A 21 -26.07 0.91 12.36
C GLY A 21 -25.91 -0.59 12.16
N GLN A 22 -25.96 -1.05 10.91
CA GLN A 22 -25.25 -2.28 10.60
C GLN A 22 -23.77 -1.92 10.69
N ASP A 23 -23.19 -2.04 11.90
CA ASP A 23 -21.74 -1.98 12.07
C ASP A 23 -21.19 -3.17 11.30
N THR A 24 -20.83 -2.91 10.04
CA THR A 24 -20.17 -3.91 9.20
C THR A 24 -18.85 -4.17 9.89
N PRO A 25 -18.55 -5.41 10.32
CA PRO A 25 -17.31 -5.69 11.02
C PRO A 25 -16.15 -5.40 10.07
N CYS A 26 -15.40 -4.35 10.36
CA CYS A 26 -14.20 -3.97 9.64
C CYS A 26 -13.00 -4.65 10.28
N THR A 27 -12.03 -5.08 9.47
CA THR A 27 -10.67 -5.27 10.00
C THR A 27 -10.11 -3.88 10.35
N GLU A 28 -9.20 -3.76 11.31
CA GLU A 28 -8.57 -2.49 11.69
C GLU A 28 -7.12 -2.47 11.20
N ALA A 29 -6.90 -2.77 9.92
CA ALA A 29 -5.59 -2.68 9.30
C ALA A 29 -5.33 -1.25 8.81
N ASP A 30 -4.23 -0.66 9.26
CA ASP A 30 -3.73 0.60 8.71
C ASP A 30 -3.06 0.38 7.36
N ALA A 31 -3.16 1.36 6.47
CA ALA A 31 -2.45 1.39 5.21
C ALA A 31 -2.32 2.83 4.71
N ASP A 32 -1.25 3.10 3.97
CA ASP A 32 -1.01 4.37 3.28
C ASP A 32 -1.11 4.18 1.75
N SER A 33 -1.39 5.28 1.04
CA SER A 33 -1.20 5.29 -0.42
C SER A 33 0.28 5.38 -0.75
N GLU A 34 0.77 4.55 -1.67
CA GLU A 34 2.21 4.49 -1.98
C GLU A 34 2.53 3.96 -3.39
N VAL A 35 3.71 4.33 -3.89
CA VAL A 35 4.33 3.67 -5.04
C VAL A 35 5.52 2.86 -4.55
N THR A 36 5.52 1.56 -4.84
CA THR A 36 6.56 0.62 -4.41
C THR A 36 7.39 0.14 -5.59
N ALA A 37 8.71 0.16 -5.45
CA ALA A 37 9.63 -0.59 -6.29
C ALA A 37 10.12 -1.82 -5.52
N VAL A 38 10.06 -2.98 -6.15
CA VAL A 38 10.58 -4.25 -5.62
C VAL A 38 11.66 -4.81 -6.55
N TRP A 39 12.64 -5.51 -6.02
CA TRP A 39 13.70 -6.13 -6.82
C TRP A 39 14.27 -7.36 -6.13
N GLN A 40 15.04 -8.16 -6.87
CA GLN A 40 15.87 -9.21 -6.29
C GLN A 40 17.28 -8.65 -6.12
N PRO A 41 17.82 -8.57 -4.90
CA PRO A 41 19.18 -8.09 -4.66
C PRO A 41 20.24 -8.84 -5.48
N ALA A 42 20.04 -10.15 -5.71
CA ALA A 42 20.91 -10.98 -6.55
C ALA A 42 21.03 -10.50 -8.01
N ASP A 43 20.03 -9.77 -8.54
CA ASP A 43 20.11 -9.17 -9.89
C ASP A 43 21.26 -8.15 -10.00
N PHE A 44 21.73 -7.61 -8.87
CA PHE A 44 22.83 -6.62 -8.79
C PHE A 44 24.19 -7.26 -8.50
N GLY A 45 24.25 -8.59 -8.29
CA GLY A 45 25.48 -9.35 -8.06
C GLY A 45 25.99 -9.27 -6.62
N GLU A 46 26.63 -8.16 -6.26
CA GLU A 46 27.30 -7.99 -4.97
C GLU A 46 26.39 -7.33 -3.91
N PRO A 47 26.63 -7.55 -2.60
CA PRO A 47 25.91 -6.85 -1.54
C PRO A 47 26.01 -5.33 -1.70
N ASN A 48 24.88 -4.64 -1.70
CA ASN A 48 24.79 -3.19 -1.85
C ASN A 48 25.53 -2.64 -3.10
N ALA A 49 25.57 -3.40 -4.20
CA ALA A 49 26.22 -3.00 -5.45
C ALA A 49 25.61 -1.74 -6.11
N ALA A 50 24.37 -1.40 -5.79
CA ALA A 50 23.70 -0.21 -6.32
C ALA A 50 22.91 0.54 -5.25
N THR A 51 22.78 1.86 -5.44
CA THR A 51 21.77 2.69 -4.78
C THR A 51 20.57 2.81 -5.71
N ILE A 52 19.41 2.45 -5.19
CA ILE A 52 18.13 2.49 -5.90
C ILE A 52 17.34 3.65 -5.32
N ARG A 53 17.00 4.60 -6.18
CA ARG A 53 16.19 5.77 -5.85
C ARG A 53 14.88 5.73 -6.63
N LEU A 54 13.78 5.84 -5.92
CA LEU A 54 12.43 5.91 -6.48
C LEU A 54 11.83 7.26 -6.13
N CYS A 55 11.27 7.94 -7.11
CA CYS A 55 10.51 9.16 -6.91
C CYS A 55 9.09 8.98 -7.43
N ALA A 56 8.11 9.48 -6.67
CA ALA A 56 6.71 9.55 -7.07
C ALA A 56 6.16 10.93 -6.68
N ASP A 57 5.60 11.63 -7.66
CA ASP A 57 5.00 12.96 -7.49
C ASP A 57 5.91 13.99 -6.78
N GLY A 58 7.20 13.96 -7.09
CA GLY A 58 8.21 14.89 -6.53
C GLY A 58 8.82 14.46 -5.20
N SER A 59 8.21 13.53 -4.47
CA SER A 59 8.80 12.88 -3.29
C SER A 59 9.71 11.74 -3.71
N CYS A 60 10.81 11.52 -2.99
CA CYS A 60 11.78 10.49 -3.31
C CYS A 60 12.23 9.73 -2.07
N GLU A 61 12.46 8.44 -2.24
CA GLU A 61 13.13 7.58 -1.27
C GLU A 61 14.31 6.89 -1.96
N GLU A 62 15.31 6.48 -1.20
CA GLU A 62 16.44 5.71 -1.72
C GLU A 62 17.00 4.72 -0.71
N ARG A 63 17.52 3.60 -1.21
CA ARG A 63 18.27 2.62 -0.41
C ARG A 63 19.20 1.80 -1.27
N THR A 64 20.14 1.10 -0.64
CA THR A 64 21.01 0.17 -1.34
C THR A 64 20.27 -1.11 -1.78
N SER A 65 20.84 -1.80 -2.77
CA SER A 65 20.28 -3.01 -3.38
C SER A 65 20.12 -4.19 -2.42
N GLY A 66 20.77 -4.18 -1.25
CA GLY A 66 20.63 -5.21 -0.22
C GLY A 66 21.59 -6.38 -0.39
N SER A 67 21.36 -7.45 0.38
CA SER A 67 22.17 -8.68 0.33
C SER A 67 21.64 -9.61 -0.77
N PRO A 68 22.50 -10.22 -1.62
CA PRO A 68 22.07 -11.16 -2.64
C PRO A 68 21.38 -12.42 -2.08
N ASP A 69 21.55 -12.70 -0.79
CA ASP A 69 20.88 -13.81 -0.09
C ASP A 69 19.41 -13.50 0.26
N ASP A 70 19.02 -12.22 0.24
CA ASP A 70 17.63 -11.83 0.50
C ASP A 70 16.77 -12.12 -0.74
N PRO A 71 15.57 -12.72 -0.60
CA PRO A 71 14.74 -13.13 -1.73
C PRO A 71 14.21 -11.93 -2.53
N PHE A 72 13.98 -10.80 -1.85
CA PHE A 72 13.59 -9.54 -2.45
C PHE A 72 13.93 -8.39 -1.50
N ALA A 73 14.01 -7.19 -2.07
CA ALA A 73 14.00 -5.94 -1.34
C ALA A 73 12.98 -4.99 -1.96
N ALA A 74 12.58 -3.98 -1.18
CA ALA A 74 11.53 -3.05 -1.55
C ALA A 74 11.83 -1.63 -1.06
N LEU A 75 11.28 -0.66 -1.77
CA LEU A 75 11.33 0.76 -1.47
C LEU A 75 9.96 1.36 -1.81
N SER A 76 9.31 1.98 -0.82
CA SER A 76 8.00 2.63 -0.99
C SER A 76 8.13 4.13 -0.83
N VAL A 77 7.53 4.88 -1.75
CA VAL A 77 7.35 6.33 -1.66
C VAL A 77 5.90 6.58 -1.28
N ARG A 78 5.66 7.18 -0.11
CA ARG A 78 4.31 7.53 0.34
C ARG A 78 3.74 8.64 -0.53
N LEU A 79 2.49 8.47 -0.93
CA LEU A 79 1.69 9.46 -1.64
C LEU A 79 0.85 10.28 -0.63
N PRO A 80 0.53 11.54 -0.94
CA PRO A 80 -0.46 12.30 -0.19
C PRO A 80 -1.80 11.57 -0.06
N ASP A 81 -2.45 11.66 1.11
CA ASP A 81 -3.72 10.99 1.39
C ASP A 81 -4.87 11.49 0.50
N ASP A 82 -4.78 12.73 0.02
CA ASP A 82 -5.76 13.41 -0.82
C ASP A 82 -5.39 13.40 -2.31
N ILE A 83 -4.50 12.48 -2.75
CA ILE A 83 -3.94 12.49 -4.11
C ILE A 83 -5.02 12.63 -5.19
N GLY A 84 -6.23 12.08 -4.98
CA GLY A 84 -7.44 12.34 -5.80
C GLY A 84 -7.36 11.93 -7.28
N VAL A 85 -6.16 11.61 -7.76
CA VAL A 85 -5.81 11.27 -9.14
C VAL A 85 -5.65 9.77 -9.30
N SER A 86 -5.93 9.31 -10.51
CA SER A 86 -5.77 7.90 -10.90
C SER A 86 -4.34 7.55 -11.33
N SER A 87 -3.46 8.54 -11.51
CA SER A 87 -2.10 8.31 -11.98
C SER A 87 -1.09 9.34 -11.48
N VAL A 88 0.15 8.90 -11.24
CA VAL A 88 1.26 9.74 -10.77
C VAL A 88 2.52 9.52 -11.61
N ALA A 89 3.33 10.57 -11.75
CA ALA A 89 4.64 10.47 -12.38
C ALA A 89 5.61 9.71 -11.47
N VAL A 90 6.31 8.72 -12.03
CA VAL A 90 7.29 7.90 -11.32
C VAL A 90 8.63 7.96 -12.05
N ARG A 91 9.72 8.09 -11.30
CA ARG A 91 11.09 8.02 -11.80
C ARG A 91 11.91 7.04 -10.98
N LEU A 92 12.66 6.19 -11.66
CA LEU A 92 13.66 5.30 -11.08
C LEU A 92 15.05 5.76 -11.50
N THR A 93 15.97 5.76 -10.54
CA THR A 93 17.40 5.89 -10.80
C THR A 93 18.14 4.76 -10.07
N VAL A 94 19.05 4.11 -10.78
CA VAL A 94 19.97 3.12 -10.21
C VAL A 94 21.39 3.60 -10.44
N THR A 95 22.14 3.73 -9.36
CA THR A 95 23.52 4.21 -9.39
C THR A 95 24.45 3.15 -8.84
N SER A 96 25.53 2.84 -9.56
CA SER A 96 26.56 1.92 -9.05
C SER A 96 27.22 2.51 -7.81
N THR A 97 27.28 1.76 -6.71
CA THR A 97 28.01 2.22 -5.52
C THR A 97 29.52 2.18 -5.71
N LYS A 98 30.00 1.39 -6.68
CA LYS A 98 31.43 1.25 -6.98
C LYS A 98 31.97 2.41 -7.82
N SER A 99 31.28 2.77 -8.89
CA SER A 99 31.74 3.82 -9.81
C SER A 99 31.07 5.17 -9.59
N GLY A 100 29.88 5.20 -8.98
CA GLY A 100 29.05 6.40 -8.87
C GLY A 100 28.25 6.71 -10.14
N ASP A 101 28.37 5.90 -11.19
CA ASP A 101 27.65 6.12 -12.45
C ASP A 101 26.19 5.69 -12.33
N THR A 102 25.30 6.48 -12.91
CA THR A 102 23.92 6.08 -13.15
C THR A 102 23.88 5.01 -14.23
N VAL A 103 23.51 3.78 -13.84
CA VAL A 103 23.41 2.63 -14.75
C VAL A 103 22.00 2.48 -15.32
N VAL A 104 20.99 3.02 -14.62
CA VAL A 104 19.61 3.10 -15.11
C VAL A 104 19.00 4.42 -14.71
N GLU A 105 18.34 5.06 -15.67
CA GLU A 105 17.35 6.10 -15.43
C GLU A 105 16.10 5.78 -16.25
N ASP A 106 14.95 5.71 -15.59
CA ASP A 106 13.68 5.38 -16.25
C ASP A 106 12.53 6.19 -15.63
N SER A 107 11.47 6.41 -16.40
CA SER A 107 10.30 7.15 -15.95
C SER A 107 9.02 6.67 -16.60
N THR A 108 7.92 6.71 -15.85
CA THR A 108 6.61 6.27 -16.34
C THR A 108 5.47 7.00 -15.63
N GLN A 109 4.26 6.88 -16.18
CA GLN A 109 3.03 7.28 -15.52
C GLN A 109 2.39 6.05 -14.89
N ALA A 110 2.44 5.97 -13.56
CA ALA A 110 1.87 4.86 -12.82
C ALA A 110 0.36 5.03 -12.69
N ARG A 111 -0.41 4.05 -13.16
CA ARG A 111 -1.84 3.97 -12.83
C ARG A 111 -1.97 3.38 -11.43
N LEU A 112 -2.61 4.14 -10.54
CA LEU A 112 -2.84 3.70 -9.18
C LEU A 112 -4.07 2.78 -9.12
N THR A 113 -3.97 1.75 -8.30
CA THR A 113 -5.06 0.81 -8.01
C THR A 113 -5.62 1.11 -6.63
N GLU A 114 -6.93 1.26 -6.56
CA GLU A 114 -7.63 1.43 -5.30
C GLU A 114 -7.67 0.12 -4.52
N GLN A 115 -7.40 0.18 -3.21
CA GLN A 115 -7.47 -0.94 -2.29
C GLN A 115 -8.27 -0.55 -1.05
N HIS A 116 -9.01 -1.53 -0.54
CA HIS A 116 -9.78 -1.42 0.69
C HIS A 116 -9.29 -2.47 1.68
N PRO A 117 -8.19 -2.22 2.42
CA PRO A 117 -7.60 -3.18 3.35
C PRO A 117 -8.60 -3.76 4.35
N ASN A 118 -9.63 -2.98 4.72
CA ASN A 118 -10.61 -3.34 5.72
C ASN A 118 -11.98 -3.77 5.15
N GLY A 119 -12.08 -3.89 3.82
CA GLY A 119 -13.33 -4.15 3.10
C GLY A 119 -13.92 -2.89 2.45
N ALA A 120 -14.75 -3.08 1.43
CA ALA A 120 -15.18 -1.99 0.53
C ALA A 120 -15.92 -0.81 1.20
N SER A 121 -16.54 -1.03 2.36
CA SER A 121 -17.24 0.00 3.12
C SER A 121 -16.45 0.51 4.34
N CYS A 122 -15.21 0.07 4.51
CA CYS A 122 -14.40 0.31 5.69
C CYS A 122 -13.16 1.15 5.33
N PRO A 123 -12.86 2.22 6.08
CA PRO A 123 -11.64 2.98 5.89
C PRO A 123 -10.40 2.20 6.35
N PRO A 124 -9.19 2.56 5.88
CA PRO A 124 -8.92 3.54 4.82
C PRO A 124 -9.19 2.95 3.43
N THR A 125 -9.39 3.83 2.44
CA THR A 125 -9.24 3.49 1.03
C THR A 125 -7.89 4.03 0.57
N VAL A 126 -7.00 3.16 0.12
CA VAL A 126 -5.65 3.55 -0.30
C VAL A 126 -5.45 3.32 -1.78
N ARG A 127 -4.52 4.06 -2.38
CA ARG A 127 -4.17 3.93 -3.80
C ARG A 127 -2.71 3.56 -3.94
N THR A 128 -2.42 2.45 -4.61
CA THR A 128 -1.05 1.97 -4.74
C THR A 128 -0.67 1.61 -6.16
N ALA A 129 0.63 1.61 -6.43
CA ALA A 129 1.22 0.99 -7.62
C ALA A 129 2.52 0.29 -7.25
N THR A 130 2.79 -0.85 -7.89
CA THR A 130 4.01 -1.63 -7.65
C THR A 130 4.73 -1.90 -8.96
N PHE A 131 6.04 -1.70 -8.96
CA PHE A 131 6.93 -1.98 -10.08
C PHE A 131 8.04 -2.93 -9.65
N ARG A 132 8.56 -3.70 -10.61
CA ARG A 132 9.89 -4.31 -10.47
C ARG A 132 10.95 -3.30 -10.92
N ALA A 133 11.95 -3.05 -10.09
CA ALA A 133 13.18 -2.37 -10.50
C ALA A 133 14.16 -3.42 -11.04
N HIS A 134 14.53 -3.29 -12.32
CA HIS A 134 15.45 -4.20 -13.00
C HIS A 134 16.74 -3.45 -13.39
N PRO A 135 17.94 -4.02 -13.12
CA PRO A 135 19.22 -3.32 -13.33
C PRO A 135 19.54 -2.96 -14.78
N ASP A 136 18.93 -3.63 -15.76
CA ASP A 136 19.11 -3.25 -17.19
C ASP A 136 17.86 -2.66 -17.86
N LYS A 137 16.68 -2.80 -17.25
CA LYS A 137 15.38 -2.52 -17.92
C LYS A 137 14.58 -1.40 -17.26
N GLY A 138 15.00 -0.92 -16.08
CA GLY A 138 14.25 0.07 -15.33
C GLY A 138 12.98 -0.47 -14.70
N LEU A 139 11.90 0.30 -14.80
CA LEU A 139 10.60 -0.01 -14.19
C LEU A 139 9.85 -1.00 -15.08
N THR A 140 9.61 -2.19 -14.54
CA THR A 140 8.91 -3.27 -15.24
C THR A 140 7.75 -3.82 -14.41
N SER A 141 6.92 -4.68 -15.02
CA SER A 141 5.83 -5.33 -14.28
C SER A 141 6.38 -6.24 -13.18
N PRO A 142 5.81 -6.22 -11.95
CA PRO A 142 6.19 -7.13 -10.88
C PRO A 142 5.66 -8.56 -11.09
N LYS A 143 4.85 -8.81 -12.13
CA LYS A 143 4.30 -10.14 -12.42
C LYS A 143 5.43 -11.16 -12.62
N GLY A 144 5.32 -12.28 -11.92
CA GLY A 144 6.31 -13.36 -11.95
C GLY A 144 7.39 -13.27 -10.86
N MET A 145 7.46 -12.17 -10.11
CA MET A 145 8.24 -12.15 -8.86
C MET A 145 7.51 -12.94 -7.78
N LYS A 146 8.21 -13.89 -7.15
CA LYS A 146 7.73 -14.56 -5.95
C LYS A 146 7.98 -13.65 -4.76
N LEU A 147 7.03 -12.77 -4.48
CA LEU A 147 7.08 -11.82 -3.35
C LEU A 147 6.55 -12.44 -2.04
N GLN A 148 6.37 -13.76 -1.98
CA GLN A 148 5.95 -14.49 -0.78
C GLN A 148 7.20 -14.93 -0.03
N GLY A 149 7.43 -14.32 1.14
CA GLY A 149 8.27 -14.83 2.21
C GLY A 149 7.40 -15.41 3.33
#